data_AF-A0A068JF10-F1
#
_entry.id   AF-A0A068JF10-F1
#
_cell.length_a   1.000
_cell.length_b   1.000
_cell.length_c   1.000
_cell.angle_alpha   90.00
_cell.angle_beta   90.00
_cell.angle_gamma   90.00
#
_symmetry.space_group_name_H-M   'P 1'
#
loop_
_entity.id
_entity.type
_entity.pdbx_description
1 polymer ?
#
loop_
_entity_poly.entity_id
_entity_poly.type
_entity_poly.pdbx_seq_one_letter_code
_entity_poly.pdbx_strand_id
1 'polypeptide(L)'
;LEPEVVGHLDQFKGKSAKELEDNEEFFNALISAPVEKFIRLVVIKEIKGAQYGVQIETAVRDRLAAEDKYEEEEEEALEKVIEFFQSKYFKKLSVITYHFPANSATAEIVVSLEGKEDSKYVIENANVVE
;
A
#
# COMPACT_ATOMS: atom_id res chain seq x y z
N LEU A 1 1.65 -7.03 -18.74
CA LEU A 1 0.75 -6.07 -18.09
C LEU A 1 -0.66 -6.50 -18.43
N GLU A 2 -1.56 -6.48 -17.45
CA GLU A 2 -2.97 -6.73 -17.71
C GLU A 2 -3.49 -5.77 -18.80
N PRO A 3 -4.25 -6.24 -19.80
CA PRO A 3 -4.73 -5.41 -20.90
C PRO A 3 -5.52 -4.18 -20.42
N GLU A 4 -6.24 -4.30 -19.31
CA GLU A 4 -7.02 -3.20 -18.73
C GLU A 4 -6.12 -2.08 -18.19
N VAL A 5 -5.01 -2.42 -17.54
CA VAL A 5 -4.00 -1.45 -17.06
C VAL A 5 -3.46 -0.62 -18.23
N VAL A 6 -3.20 -1.26 -19.38
CA VAL A 6 -2.67 -0.57 -20.56
C VAL A 6 -3.70 0.42 -21.12
N GLY A 7 -4.99 0.05 -21.16
CA GLY A 7 -6.06 0.95 -21.60
C GLY A 7 -6.19 2.20 -20.73
N HIS A 8 -6.03 2.07 -19.41
CA HIS A 8 -6.06 3.22 -18.49
C HIS A 8 -4.86 4.16 -18.63
N LEU A 9 -3.76 3.71 -19.23
CA LEU A 9 -2.51 4.46 -19.38
C LEU A 9 -2.20 4.83 -20.84
N ASP A 10 -3.16 4.70 -21.76
CA ASP A 10 -2.94 4.90 -23.21
C ASP A 10 -2.42 6.31 -23.54
N GLN A 11 -2.73 7.32 -22.74
CA GLN A 11 -2.21 8.69 -22.89
C GLN A 11 -0.68 8.81 -22.71
N PHE A 12 -0.05 7.79 -22.11
CA PHE A 12 1.39 7.71 -21.91
C PHE A 12 2.10 6.85 -22.96
N LYS A 13 1.36 6.31 -23.93
CA LYS A 13 1.91 5.45 -24.98
C LYS A 13 2.95 6.19 -25.83
N GLY A 14 4.08 5.54 -26.07
CA GLY A 14 5.18 6.10 -26.85
C GLY A 14 6.15 6.96 -26.04
N LYS A 15 5.85 7.29 -24.78
CA LYS A 15 6.83 7.85 -23.85
C LYS A 15 7.87 6.80 -23.48
N SER A 16 9.13 7.21 -23.39
CA SER A 16 10.23 6.35 -22.93
C SER A 16 10.17 6.13 -21.43
N ALA A 17 10.85 5.09 -20.93
CA ALA A 17 10.92 4.81 -19.50
C ALA A 17 11.41 6.01 -18.68
N LYS A 18 12.40 6.74 -19.20
CA LYS A 18 12.95 7.94 -18.55
C LYS A 18 11.93 9.09 -18.48
N GLU A 19 11.10 9.25 -19.50
CA GLU A 19 10.03 10.25 -19.48
C GLU A 19 8.88 9.89 -18.54
N LEU A 20 8.72 8.61 -18.18
CA LEU A 20 7.72 8.15 -17.22
C LEU A 20 8.22 8.19 -15.77
N GLU A 21 9.52 7.94 -15.56
CA GLU A 21 10.14 7.92 -14.23
C GLU A 21 9.97 9.25 -13.47
N ASP A 22 10.07 10.38 -14.16
CA ASP A 22 9.95 11.71 -13.58
C ASP A 22 8.52 12.31 -13.75
N ASN A 23 7.53 11.50 -14.14
CA ASN A 23 6.18 11.97 -14.47
C ASN A 23 5.17 11.64 -13.37
N GLU A 24 4.89 12.59 -12.48
CA GLU A 24 3.91 12.43 -11.39
C GLU A 24 2.50 12.08 -11.91
N GLU A 25 2.08 12.65 -13.04
CA GLU A 25 0.77 12.37 -13.66
C GLU A 25 0.64 10.90 -14.08
N PHE A 26 1.74 10.28 -14.51
CA PHE A 26 1.78 8.85 -14.82
C PHE A 26 1.53 7.98 -13.58
N PHE A 27 2.21 8.29 -12.47
CA PHE A 27 2.00 7.55 -11.23
C PHE A 27 0.61 7.76 -10.64
N ASN A 28 0.10 8.99 -10.69
CA ASN A 28 -1.28 9.28 -10.26
C ASN A 28 -2.29 8.48 -11.10
N ALA A 29 -2.14 8.46 -12.44
CA ALA A 29 -3.00 7.66 -13.30
C ALA A 29 -2.88 6.15 -13.02
N LEU A 30 -1.67 5.66 -12.71
CA LEU A 30 -1.43 4.25 -12.36
C LEU A 30 -2.10 3.87 -11.04
N ILE A 31 -2.00 4.74 -10.03
CA ILE A 31 -2.61 4.53 -8.71
C ILE A 31 -4.14 4.53 -8.83
N SER A 32 -4.71 5.54 -9.50
CA SER A 32 -6.16 5.72 -9.66
C SER A 32 -6.82 4.80 -10.68
N ALA A 33 -6.05 4.08 -11.52
CA ALA A 33 -6.63 3.15 -12.50
C ALA A 33 -7.52 2.11 -11.77
N PRO A 34 -8.76 1.85 -12.21
CA PRO A 34 -9.71 0.95 -11.53
C PRO A 34 -9.39 -0.53 -11.80
N VAL A 35 -8.16 -0.93 -11.47
CA VAL A 35 -7.61 -2.27 -11.63
C VAL A 35 -7.16 -2.79 -10.28
N GLU A 36 -7.08 -4.10 -10.14
CA GLU A 36 -6.58 -4.74 -8.94
C GLU A 36 -5.06 -4.55 -8.83
N LYS A 37 -4.57 -4.16 -7.64
CA LYS A 37 -3.13 -4.01 -7.38
C LYS A 37 -2.68 -4.93 -6.27
N PHE A 38 -1.48 -5.47 -6.43
CA PHE A 38 -0.79 -6.25 -5.41
C PHE A 38 0.63 -5.72 -5.21
N ILE A 39 0.97 -5.40 -3.96
CA ILE A 39 2.33 -5.04 -3.55
C ILE A 39 2.87 -6.16 -2.67
N ARG A 40 3.93 -6.84 -3.13
CA ARG A 40 4.60 -7.89 -2.36
C ARG A 40 5.97 -7.42 -1.91
N LEU A 41 6.14 -7.29 -0.60
CA LEU A 41 7.38 -6.88 0.05
C LEU A 41 8.04 -8.12 0.66
N VAL A 42 9.33 -8.31 0.40
CA VAL A 42 10.13 -9.40 0.99
C VAL A 42 11.23 -8.80 1.85
N VAL A 43 11.27 -9.20 3.11
CA VAL A 43 12.15 -8.62 4.11
C VAL A 43 13.58 -9.11 3.90
N ILE A 44 14.50 -8.20 3.57
CA ILE A 44 15.93 -8.50 3.38
C ILE A 44 16.69 -8.37 4.72
N LYS A 45 16.43 -7.28 5.45
CA LYS A 45 17.04 -7.00 6.75
C LYS A 45 15.97 -7.10 7.83
N GLU A 46 16.30 -7.82 8.90
CA GLU A 46 15.35 -8.04 9.99
C GLU A 46 14.97 -6.73 10.69
N ILE A 47 13.70 -6.61 11.03
CA ILE A 47 13.13 -5.39 11.61
C ILE A 47 11.94 -5.73 12.50
N LYS A 48 11.72 -4.94 13.57
CA LYS A 48 10.49 -5.06 14.35
C LYS A 48 9.32 -4.51 13.52
N GLY A 49 8.17 -5.17 13.55
CA GLY A 49 6.98 -4.70 12.85
C GLY A 49 6.57 -3.30 13.28
N ALA A 50 6.74 -2.94 14.56
CA ALA A 50 6.56 -1.57 15.04
C ALA A 50 7.41 -0.52 14.30
N GLN A 51 8.65 -0.84 13.93
CA GLN A 51 9.51 0.10 13.18
C GLN A 51 9.06 0.27 11.73
N TYR A 52 8.52 -0.79 11.12
CA TYR A 52 7.89 -0.72 9.80
C TYR A 52 6.56 0.05 9.86
N GLY A 53 5.75 -0.22 10.88
CA GLY A 53 4.47 0.46 11.14
C GLY A 53 4.62 1.97 11.24
N VAL A 54 5.65 2.48 11.94
CA VAL A 54 5.93 3.93 12.02
C VAL A 54 6.21 4.56 10.64
N GLN A 55 6.85 3.82 9.73
CA GLN A 55 7.09 4.34 8.36
C GLN A 55 5.77 4.46 7.58
N ILE A 56 4.88 3.47 7.73
CA ILE A 56 3.54 3.51 7.12
C ILE A 56 2.71 4.63 7.74
N GLU A 57 2.69 4.74 9.07
CA GLU A 57 2.01 5.80 9.80
C GLU A 57 2.42 7.18 9.30
N THR A 58 3.74 7.44 9.25
CA THR A 58 4.26 8.75 8.86
C THR A 58 3.87 9.07 7.43
N ALA A 59 4.05 8.13 6.50
CA ALA A 59 3.76 8.35 5.09
C ALA A 59 2.27 8.60 4.83
N VAL A 60 1.38 7.82 5.45
CA VAL A 60 -0.08 7.95 5.26
C VAL A 60 -0.60 9.22 5.95
N ARG A 61 -0.17 9.48 7.19
CA ARG A 61 -0.59 10.70 7.92
C ARG A 61 -0.14 11.96 7.20
N ASP A 62 1.11 12.03 6.74
CA ASP A 62 1.64 13.22 6.05
C ASP A 62 0.87 13.48 4.74
N ARG A 63 0.52 12.42 3.99
CA ARG A 63 -0.33 12.52 2.78
C ARG A 63 -1.73 13.02 3.13
N LEU A 64 -2.40 12.39 4.09
CA LEU A 64 -3.77 12.75 4.48
C LEU A 64 -3.84 14.18 5.02
N ALA A 65 -2.86 14.60 5.81
CA ALA A 65 -2.78 15.97 6.32
C ALA A 65 -2.55 16.99 5.19
N ALA A 66 -1.74 16.65 4.17
CA ALA A 66 -1.53 17.52 3.02
C ALA A 66 -2.80 17.68 2.15
N GLU A 67 -3.69 16.69 2.18
CA GLU A 67 -4.98 16.67 1.47
C GLU A 67 -6.16 17.19 2.31
N ASP A 68 -5.92 17.58 3.58
CA ASP A 68 -6.98 17.98 4.54
C ASP A 68 -8.02 16.85 4.76
N LYS A 69 -7.53 15.60 4.86
CA LYS A 69 -8.32 14.36 5.02
C LYS A 69 -7.99 13.58 6.29
N TYR A 70 -7.19 14.13 7.21
CA TYR A 70 -6.79 13.41 8.44
C TYR A 70 -7.68 13.79 9.61
N GLU A 71 -8.84 13.14 9.71
CA GLU A 71 -9.80 13.31 10.80
C GLU A 71 -9.79 12.08 11.74
N GLU A 72 -10.68 12.08 12.74
CA GLU A 72 -10.76 11.00 13.76
C GLU A 72 -10.92 9.60 13.13
N GLU A 73 -11.72 9.48 12.06
CA GLU A 73 -11.96 8.18 11.40
C GLU A 73 -10.70 7.64 10.69
N GLU A 74 -9.91 8.51 10.05
CA GLU A 74 -8.63 8.14 9.43
C GLU A 74 -7.57 7.82 10.47
N GLU A 75 -7.50 8.58 11.56
CA GLU A 75 -6.60 8.33 12.67
C GLU A 75 -6.85 6.96 13.31
N GLU A 76 -8.11 6.64 13.63
CA GLU A 76 -8.48 5.32 14.18
C GLU A 76 -8.18 4.17 13.21
N ALA A 77 -8.44 4.38 11.92
CA ALA A 77 -8.15 3.36 10.90
C ALA A 77 -6.64 3.13 10.74
N LEU A 78 -5.84 4.19 10.77
CA LEU A 78 -4.38 4.12 10.70
C LEU A 78 -3.78 3.48 11.96
N GLU A 79 -4.32 3.78 13.15
CA GLU A 79 -3.89 3.17 14.41
C GLU A 79 -4.01 1.65 14.36
N LYS A 80 -5.15 1.12 13.89
CA LYS A 80 -5.35 -0.33 13.74
C LYS A 80 -4.35 -1.00 12.78
N VAL A 81 -3.93 -0.28 11.72
CA VAL A 81 -2.86 -0.75 10.81
C VAL A 81 -1.53 -0.87 11.56
N ILE A 82 -1.21 0.12 12.41
CA ILE A 82 0.02 0.12 13.20
C ILE A 82 -0.01 -0.99 14.24
N GLU A 83 -1.11 -1.14 14.98
CA GLU A 83 -1.31 -2.21 15.97
C GLU A 83 -1.12 -3.59 15.33
N PHE A 84 -1.66 -3.78 14.12
CA PHE A 84 -1.46 -5.01 13.36
C PHE A 84 0.04 -5.29 13.18
N PHE A 85 0.86 -4.31 12.83
CA PHE A 85 2.31 -4.52 12.67
C PHE A 85 3.08 -4.59 13.99
N GLN A 86 2.63 -3.89 15.04
CA GLN A 86 3.37 -3.73 16.30
C GLN A 86 3.73 -5.06 16.97
N SER A 87 2.82 -6.05 16.91
CA SER A 87 3.00 -7.38 17.51
C SER A 87 3.95 -8.31 16.72
N LYS A 88 4.40 -7.89 15.53
CA LYS A 88 5.14 -8.74 14.60
C LYS A 88 6.65 -8.51 14.65
N TYR A 89 7.40 -9.55 14.31
CA TYR A 89 8.84 -9.47 14.10
C TYR A 89 9.20 -10.04 12.73
N PHE A 90 9.76 -9.20 11.87
CA PHE A 90 10.05 -9.56 10.50
C PHE A 90 11.48 -10.06 10.38
N LYS A 91 11.61 -11.38 10.28
CA LYS A 91 12.87 -12.03 9.93
C LYS A 91 13.14 -11.92 8.43
N LYS A 92 14.36 -12.25 8.04
CA LYS A 92 14.71 -12.39 6.63
C LYS A 92 13.72 -13.34 5.92
N LEU A 93 13.30 -12.97 4.72
CA LEU A 93 12.29 -13.67 3.91
C LEU A 93 10.85 -13.63 4.44
N SER A 94 10.56 -12.90 5.52
CA SER A 94 9.16 -12.56 5.85
C SER A 94 8.53 -11.83 4.67
N VAL A 95 7.24 -12.08 4.42
CA VAL A 95 6.51 -11.48 3.29
C VAL A 95 5.37 -10.65 3.83
N ILE A 96 5.25 -9.43 3.32
CA ILE A 96 4.09 -8.56 3.54
C ILE A 96 3.45 -8.35 2.17
N THR A 97 2.17 -8.65 2.06
CA THR A 97 1.40 -8.45 0.84
C THR A 97 0.30 -7.43 1.13
N TYR A 98 0.21 -6.41 0.28
CA TYR A 98 -0.94 -5.52 0.22
C TYR A 98 -1.73 -5.86 -1.04
N HIS A 99 -3.04 -5.97 -0.90
CA HIS A 99 -3.98 -6.22 -1.97
C HIS A 99 -5.02 -5.11 -2.00
N PHE A 100 -5.14 -4.44 -3.14
CA PHE A 100 -6.09 -3.36 -3.40
C PHE A 100 -7.07 -3.85 -4.48
N PRO A 101 -8.29 -4.27 -4.12
CA PRO A 101 -9.28 -4.73 -5.08
C PRO A 101 -9.75 -3.60 -6.01
N ALA A 102 -10.02 -3.91 -7.28
CA ALA A 102 -10.46 -2.91 -8.26
C ALA A 102 -11.80 -2.23 -7.91
N ASN A 103 -12.71 -2.97 -7.26
CA ASN A 103 -14.11 -2.58 -7.06
C ASN A 103 -14.44 -2.24 -5.60
N SER A 104 -13.43 -1.99 -4.78
CA SER A 104 -13.59 -1.76 -3.35
C SER A 104 -12.58 -0.73 -2.88
N ALA A 105 -13.01 0.25 -2.08
CA ALA A 105 -12.12 1.20 -1.43
C ALA A 105 -11.54 0.60 -0.14
N THR A 106 -10.94 -0.59 -0.27
CA THR A 106 -10.38 -1.36 0.84
C THR A 106 -9.01 -1.89 0.47
N ALA A 107 -8.24 -2.30 1.48
CA ALA A 107 -6.98 -3.01 1.26
C ALA A 107 -6.84 -4.19 2.23
N GLU A 108 -6.43 -5.35 1.73
CA GLU A 108 -6.04 -6.49 2.58
C GLU A 108 -4.52 -6.50 2.76
N ILE A 109 -4.08 -6.55 4.02
CA ILE A 109 -2.71 -6.81 4.41
C ILE A 109 -2.59 -8.27 4.83
N VAL A 110 -1.67 -9.00 4.20
CA VAL A 110 -1.30 -10.37 4.60
C VAL A 110 0.17 -10.39 5.00
N VAL A 111 0.47 -10.90 6.18
CA VAL A 111 1.83 -11.12 6.64
C VAL A 111 2.10 -12.60 6.85
N SER A 112 3.08 -13.11 6.11
CA SER A 112 3.60 -14.47 6.20
C SER A 112 4.94 -14.48 6.91
N LEU A 113 5.01 -15.22 8.02
CA LEU A 113 6.22 -15.39 8.83
C LEU A 113 6.63 -16.86 8.83
N GLU A 114 7.93 -17.14 8.76
CA GLU A 114 8.45 -18.51 8.74
C GLU A 114 7.93 -19.32 9.94
N GLY A 115 7.33 -20.48 9.65
CA GLY A 115 6.82 -21.41 10.66
C GLY A 115 5.56 -20.94 11.40
N LYS A 116 4.85 -19.93 10.88
CA LYS A 116 3.58 -19.43 11.42
C LYS A 116 2.51 -19.41 10.33
N GLU A 117 1.25 -19.47 10.75
CA GLU A 117 0.14 -19.19 9.86
C GLU A 117 0.13 -17.71 9.45
N ASP A 118 -0.43 -17.44 8.28
CA ASP A 118 -0.59 -16.09 7.77
C ASP A 118 -1.53 -15.29 8.68
N SER A 119 -1.12 -14.05 8.93
CA SER A 119 -1.96 -13.07 9.64
C SER A 119 -2.51 -12.06 8.66
N LYS A 120 -3.79 -11.72 8.81
CA LYS A 120 -4.50 -10.84 7.88
C LYS A 120 -5.15 -9.67 8.59
N TYR A 121 -5.27 -8.55 7.89
CA TYR A 121 -6.03 -7.38 8.32
C TYR A 121 -6.62 -6.68 7.10
N VAL A 122 -7.87 -6.22 7.19
CA VAL A 122 -8.54 -5.47 6.13
C VAL A 122 -8.73 -4.03 6.60
N ILE A 123 -8.26 -3.10 5.79
CA ILE A 123 -8.49 -1.67 5.98
C ILE A 123 -9.72 -1.28 5.17
N GLU A 124 -10.70 -0.66 5.84
CA GLU A 124 -11.97 -0.26 5.22
C GLU A 124 -12.11 1.26 5.00
N ASN A 125 -11.24 2.06 5.60
CA ASN A 125 -11.23 3.50 5.37
C ASN A 125 -10.62 3.81 3.99
N ALA A 126 -11.44 4.40 3.11
CA ALA A 126 -11.09 4.71 1.73
C ALA A 126 -9.89 5.68 1.63
N ASN A 127 -9.86 6.71 2.48
CA ASN A 127 -8.79 7.70 2.47
C ASN A 127 -7.45 7.07 2.86
N VAL A 128 -7.41 6.12 3.80
CA VAL A 128 -6.18 5.43 4.25
C VAL A 128 -5.60 4.51 3.15
N VAL A 129 -6.44 3.96 2.27
CA VAL A 129 -6.02 3.00 1.23
C VAL A 129 -5.83 3.59 -0.17
N GLU A 130 -6.12 4.88 -0.33
CA GLU A 130 -5.94 5.65 -1.57
C GLU A 130 -4.47 5.97 -1.85
#